data_AF-A0AAN9YX58-F1
#
_entry.id   AF-A0AAN9YX58-F1
#
_cell.length_a   1.000
_cell.length_b   1.000
_cell.length_c   1.000
_cell.angle_alpha   90.00
_cell.angle_beta   90.00
_cell.angle_gamma   90.00
#
_symmetry.space_group_name_H-M   'P 1'
#
loop_
_entity.id
_entity.type
_entity.pdbx_description
1 polymer ?
#
loop_
_entity_poly.entity_id
_entity_poly.type
_entity_poly.pdbx_seq_one_letter_code
_entity_poly.pdbx_strand_id
1 'polypeptide(L)'
;MYRFYFLNLASSFTPEPELAAFLAAGPPPIYIGFGSIVVDDPNGLTRMIFDAVAETGVRALVSKGWGGLGADDVGIPEGVFMLGNVPHDWLFKHVSAVCHHGGAGTTAAGINSGKPTIVVPFFGDQPFWGAMVARAGAGPDPIPYKKLTSEGLAEAIRIVMKPETQERAQELGAKIREEKGTDIGAQSFHRHLDTDNMRCSIVPSRTAVWRVRRTQTLLSALAAATLVQLGYLQYSDLKL
;
A
#
# COMPACT_ATOMS: atom_id res chain seq x y z
N MET A 1 1.50 4.98 -17.28
CA MET A 1 1.07 5.84 -16.17
C MET A 1 0.60 4.93 -15.05
N TYR A 2 1.33 4.91 -13.93
CA TYR A 2 1.16 3.96 -12.84
C TYR A 2 0.40 4.67 -11.72
N ARG A 3 -0.91 4.86 -11.88
CA ARG A 3 -1.71 5.77 -11.03
C ARG A 3 -1.90 5.22 -9.61
N PHE A 4 -0.97 5.50 -8.71
CA PHE A 4 -1.07 5.16 -7.27
C PHE A 4 -1.55 6.35 -6.42
N TYR A 5 -2.16 6.03 -5.28
CA TYR A 5 -2.59 7.00 -4.26
C TYR A 5 -1.80 6.75 -2.97
N PHE A 6 -1.22 7.80 -2.38
CA PHE A 6 -0.35 7.69 -1.21
C PHE A 6 -0.90 8.50 -0.03
N LEU A 7 -0.91 7.90 1.16
CA LEU A 7 -1.18 8.58 2.43
C LEU A 7 0.16 8.83 3.14
N ASN A 8 0.38 10.03 3.63
CA ASN A 8 1.56 10.39 4.42
C ASN A 8 1.25 10.15 5.90
N LEU A 9 1.53 8.94 6.40
CA LEU A 9 1.28 8.52 7.78
C LEU A 9 2.52 8.74 8.67
N ALA A 10 3.69 8.97 8.08
CA ALA A 10 4.99 9.03 8.75
C ALA A 10 5.31 10.34 9.49
N SER A 11 4.52 11.41 9.37
CA SER A 11 4.92 12.76 9.82
C SER A 11 5.24 12.89 11.32
N SER A 12 4.81 11.94 12.16
CA SER A 12 5.09 11.91 13.60
C SER A 12 5.63 10.58 14.14
N PHE A 13 6.06 9.66 13.27
CA PHE A 13 6.53 8.35 13.73
C PHE A 13 7.95 8.43 14.31
N THR A 14 8.14 7.84 15.50
CA THR A 14 9.45 7.68 16.14
C THR A 14 9.70 6.18 16.36
N PRO A 15 10.80 5.61 15.86
CA PRO A 15 11.09 4.20 16.06
C PRO A 15 11.44 3.91 17.52
N GLU A 16 11.16 2.68 17.96
CA GLU A 16 11.64 2.20 19.25
C GLU A 16 13.18 2.17 19.29
N PRO A 17 13.81 2.39 20.46
CA PRO A 17 15.26 2.50 20.58
C PRO A 17 16.03 1.31 19.98
N GLU A 18 15.50 0.10 20.13
CA GLU A 18 16.14 -1.12 19.61
C GLU A 18 16.17 -1.14 18.07
N LEU A 19 15.07 -0.75 17.43
CA LEU A 19 15.02 -0.63 15.97
C LEU A 19 15.96 0.48 15.47
N ALA A 20 15.98 1.63 16.16
CA ALA A 20 16.88 2.73 15.82
C ALA A 20 18.35 2.30 15.93
N ALA A 21 18.72 1.60 17.02
CA ALA A 21 20.06 1.07 17.22
C ALA A 21 20.43 0.03 16.16
N PHE A 22 19.51 -0.90 15.84
CA PHE A 22 19.74 -1.89 14.79
C PHE A 22 19.98 -1.23 13.42
N LEU A 23 19.16 -0.25 13.05
CA LEU A 23 19.33 0.49 11.79
C LEU A 23 20.70 1.20 11.74
N ALA A 24 21.12 1.83 12.83
CA ALA A 24 22.39 2.56 12.93
C ALA A 24 23.64 1.66 12.95
N ALA A 25 23.51 0.41 13.37
CA ALA A 25 24.64 -0.50 13.59
C ALA A 25 25.32 -1.03 12.31
N GLY A 26 24.89 -0.64 11.10
CA GLY A 26 25.47 -1.16 9.87
C GLY A 26 24.75 -0.75 8.58
N PRO A 27 24.98 -1.48 7.46
CA PRO A 27 24.36 -1.19 6.16
C PRO A 27 22.83 -1.34 6.17
N PRO A 28 22.06 -0.56 5.39
CA PRO A 28 20.60 -0.65 5.38
C PRO A 28 20.09 -2.08 5.16
N PRO A 29 19.24 -2.62 6.07
CA PRO A 29 18.72 -3.97 5.95
C PRO A 29 17.70 -4.11 4.81
N ILE A 30 17.40 -5.34 4.38
CA ILE A 30 16.23 -5.63 3.56
C ILE A 30 14.99 -5.76 4.44
N TYR A 31 13.85 -5.21 4.02
CA TYR A 31 12.57 -5.50 4.65
C TYR A 31 11.95 -6.77 4.07
N ILE A 32 11.44 -7.66 4.91
CA ILE A 32 10.70 -8.86 4.51
C ILE A 32 9.40 -8.91 5.31
N GLY A 33 8.26 -8.87 4.63
CA GLY A 33 6.96 -8.92 5.29
C GLY A 33 5.80 -9.28 4.37
N PHE A 34 5.03 -10.29 4.74
CA PHE A 34 3.88 -10.76 3.96
C PHE A 34 2.53 -10.21 4.45
N GLY A 35 2.52 -9.24 5.37
CA GLY A 35 1.30 -8.57 5.82
C GLY A 35 0.37 -9.48 6.62
N SER A 36 -0.93 -9.46 6.29
CA SER A 36 -1.96 -10.24 6.99
C SER A 36 -2.19 -11.64 6.40
N ILE A 37 -1.27 -12.13 5.57
CA ILE A 37 -1.36 -13.48 5.01
C ILE A 37 -1.19 -14.51 6.13
N VAL A 38 -2.18 -15.39 6.28
CA VAL A 38 -2.09 -16.58 7.11
C VAL A 38 -1.45 -17.69 6.29
N VAL A 39 -0.40 -18.30 6.83
CA VAL A 39 0.31 -19.41 6.19
C VAL A 39 0.17 -20.67 7.04
N ASP A 40 0.17 -21.83 6.39
CA ASP A 40 -0.03 -23.12 7.07
C ASP A 40 1.15 -23.49 7.99
N ASP A 41 2.38 -23.13 7.61
CA ASP A 41 3.60 -23.35 8.40
C ASP A 41 4.44 -22.05 8.55
N PRO A 42 4.08 -21.17 9.52
CA PRO A 42 4.81 -19.92 9.77
C PRO A 42 6.26 -20.14 10.21
N ASN A 43 6.54 -21.23 10.92
CA ASN A 43 7.87 -21.55 11.42
C ASN A 43 8.78 -22.03 10.28
N GLY A 44 8.27 -22.87 9.38
CA GLY A 44 8.98 -23.26 8.16
C GLY A 44 9.31 -22.07 7.26
N LEU A 45 8.35 -21.15 7.06
CA LEU A 45 8.60 -19.91 6.32
C LEU A 45 9.65 -19.02 7.01
N THR A 46 9.60 -18.90 8.34
CA THR A 46 10.58 -18.11 9.10
C THR A 46 11.99 -18.68 8.95
N ARG A 47 12.16 -20.00 9.07
CA ARG A 47 13.46 -20.69 8.85
C ARG A 47 13.98 -20.45 7.44
N MET A 48 13.13 -20.62 6.42
CA MET A 48 13.49 -20.37 5.03
C MET A 48 14.00 -18.94 4.80
N ILE A 49 13.36 -17.95 5.41
CA ILE A 49 13.81 -16.55 5.34
C ILE A 49 15.17 -16.39 6.02
N PHE A 50 15.34 -16.97 7.20
CA PHE A 50 16.59 -16.89 7.95
C PHE A 50 17.74 -17.53 7.18
N ASP A 51 17.52 -18.69 6.57
CA ASP A 51 18.50 -19.39 5.74
C ASP A 51 18.90 -18.53 4.53
N ALA A 52 17.94 -17.93 3.83
CA ALA A 52 18.22 -17.04 2.70
C ALA A 52 19.01 -15.78 3.09
N VAL A 53 18.69 -15.19 4.25
CA VAL A 53 19.39 -14.03 4.79
C VAL A 53 20.82 -14.39 5.19
N ALA A 54 21.00 -15.52 5.87
CA ALA A 54 22.31 -16.04 6.25
C ALA A 54 23.18 -16.34 5.01
N GLU A 55 22.61 -16.97 3.98
CA GLU A 55 23.31 -17.29 2.73
C GLU A 55 23.78 -16.04 1.97
N THR A 56 23.01 -14.95 2.06
CA THR A 56 23.31 -13.69 1.35
C THR A 56 24.14 -12.71 2.17
N GLY A 57 24.25 -12.92 3.48
CA GLY A 57 25.01 -12.05 4.39
C GLY A 57 24.43 -10.65 4.55
N VAL A 58 23.18 -10.44 4.13
CA VAL A 58 22.49 -9.14 4.30
C VAL A 58 21.91 -9.04 5.70
N ARG A 59 21.66 -7.81 6.16
CA ARG A 59 20.83 -7.58 7.35
C ARG A 59 19.36 -7.57 6.95
N ALA A 60 18.45 -8.05 7.80
CA ALA A 60 17.03 -8.12 7.49
C ALA A 60 16.14 -7.58 8.63
N LEU A 61 15.07 -6.90 8.25
CA LEU A 61 13.92 -6.60 9.10
C LEU A 61 12.79 -7.54 8.71
N VAL A 62 12.43 -8.48 9.58
CA VAL A 62 11.38 -9.48 9.31
C VAL A 62 10.12 -9.08 10.06
N SER A 63 9.10 -8.64 9.34
CA SER A 63 7.81 -8.28 9.95
C SER A 63 7.08 -9.51 10.44
N LYS A 64 6.73 -9.54 11.74
CA LYS A 64 5.96 -10.64 12.33
C LYS A 64 4.59 -10.84 11.67
N GLY A 65 4.00 -9.76 11.14
CA GLY A 65 2.69 -9.75 10.50
C GLY A 65 1.55 -10.27 11.40
N TRP A 66 0.39 -10.56 10.81
CA TRP A 66 -0.71 -11.27 11.49
C TRP A 66 -0.59 -12.80 11.36
N GLY A 67 0.28 -13.27 10.46
CA GLY A 67 0.53 -14.69 10.20
C GLY A 67 1.46 -15.37 11.21
N GLY A 68 1.89 -14.65 12.25
CA GLY A 68 2.69 -15.24 13.34
C GLY A 68 4.11 -15.63 12.94
N LEU A 69 4.74 -14.91 12.00
CA LEU A 69 6.18 -15.09 11.75
C LEU A 69 6.92 -14.77 13.05
N GLY A 70 7.55 -15.78 13.63
CA GLY A 70 8.02 -15.76 15.01
C GLY A 70 9.26 -16.60 15.17
N ALA A 71 10.20 -16.09 15.96
CA ALA A 71 11.44 -16.78 16.29
C ALA A 71 11.38 -17.51 17.63
N ASP A 72 10.19 -17.54 18.25
CA ASP A 72 10.01 -18.00 19.64
C ASP A 72 10.47 -19.46 19.82
N ASP A 73 10.46 -20.27 18.75
CA ASP A 73 10.97 -21.65 18.73
C ASP A 73 12.27 -21.85 17.92
N VAL A 74 12.75 -20.84 17.18
CA VAL A 74 13.78 -21.01 16.13
C VAL A 74 15.09 -20.27 16.45
N GLY A 75 15.06 -19.28 17.35
CA GLY A 75 16.19 -18.40 17.61
C GLY A 75 16.40 -17.40 16.47
N ILE A 76 16.70 -16.15 16.81
CA ILE A 76 16.91 -15.08 15.82
C ILE A 76 18.39 -15.09 15.40
N PRO A 77 18.71 -15.29 14.11
CA PRO A 77 20.09 -15.21 13.63
C PRO A 77 20.69 -13.81 13.80
N GLU A 78 22.02 -13.74 13.84
CA GLU A 78 22.71 -12.46 13.75
C GLU A 78 22.35 -11.72 12.46
N GLY A 79 22.17 -10.40 12.55
CA GLY A 79 21.79 -9.56 11.40
C GLY A 79 20.29 -9.58 11.07
N VAL A 80 19.46 -10.28 11.84
CA VAL A 80 17.99 -10.25 11.71
C VAL A 80 17.36 -9.48 12.87
N PHE A 81 16.43 -8.58 12.57
CA PHE A 81 15.58 -7.91 13.55
C PHE A 81 14.11 -8.25 13.30
N MET A 82 13.43 -8.78 14.31
CA MET A 82 12.01 -9.09 14.23
C MET A 82 11.19 -7.81 14.43
N LEU A 83 10.57 -7.34 13.36
CA LEU A 83 9.89 -6.06 13.31
C LEU A 83 8.42 -6.18 13.74
N GLY A 84 7.99 -5.27 14.63
CA GLY A 84 6.59 -5.02 14.94
C GLY A 84 5.88 -4.22 13.86
N ASN A 85 4.80 -3.51 14.25
CA ASN A 85 4.07 -2.66 13.33
C ASN A 85 4.78 -1.31 13.14
N VAL A 86 5.28 -1.05 11.93
CA VAL A 86 5.96 0.21 11.58
C VAL A 86 5.36 0.76 10.27
N PRO A 87 5.06 2.06 10.17
CA PRO A 87 4.58 2.66 8.93
C PRO A 87 5.57 2.46 7.78
N HIS A 88 5.11 1.86 6.67
CA HIS A 88 5.96 1.55 5.51
C HIS A 88 6.56 2.79 4.84
N ASP A 89 5.86 3.92 4.85
CA ASP A 89 6.31 5.20 4.29
C ASP A 89 7.47 5.84 5.08
N TRP A 90 7.62 5.48 6.36
CA TRP A 90 8.82 5.74 7.14
C TRP A 90 9.86 4.65 6.90
N LEU A 91 9.49 3.39 7.14
CA LEU A 91 10.39 2.24 7.14
C LEU A 91 11.17 2.09 5.84
N PHE A 92 10.48 2.22 4.70
CA PHE A 92 11.07 1.97 3.40
C PHE A 92 12.12 3.02 3.02
N LYS A 93 12.25 4.12 3.76
CA LYS A 93 13.38 5.06 3.60
C LYS A 93 14.68 4.53 4.21
N HIS A 94 14.60 3.58 5.13
CA HIS A 94 15.71 3.06 5.92
C HIS A 94 16.19 1.66 5.50
N VAL A 95 15.66 1.12 4.41
CA VAL A 95 15.98 -0.21 3.89
C VAL A 95 16.64 -0.16 2.52
N SER A 96 17.36 -1.22 2.15
CA SER A 96 18.00 -1.39 0.84
C SER A 96 17.06 -1.99 -0.20
N ALA A 97 16.14 -2.86 0.20
CA ALA A 97 15.13 -3.48 -0.66
C ALA A 97 13.88 -3.89 0.14
N VAL A 98 12.82 -4.26 -0.56
CA VAL A 98 11.53 -4.67 0.03
C VAL A 98 11.12 -6.04 -0.53
N CYS A 99 10.84 -7.01 0.32
CA CYS A 99 10.24 -8.29 -0.04
C CYS A 99 8.85 -8.40 0.59
N HIS A 100 7.83 -8.63 -0.23
CA HIS A 100 6.46 -8.71 0.25
C HIS A 100 5.56 -9.54 -0.67
N HIS A 101 4.30 -9.72 -0.27
CA HIS A 101 3.35 -10.59 -0.96
C HIS A 101 2.79 -10.03 -2.27
N GLY A 102 3.15 -8.82 -2.69
CA GLY A 102 2.61 -8.19 -3.91
C GLY A 102 1.30 -7.41 -3.78
N GLY A 103 0.81 -7.11 -2.57
CA GLY A 103 -0.38 -6.27 -2.40
C GLY A 103 -0.18 -4.86 -2.95
N ALA A 104 -1.17 -4.34 -3.68
CA ALA A 104 -1.07 -3.09 -4.44
C ALA A 104 -0.50 -1.90 -3.64
N GLY A 105 -0.96 -1.70 -2.40
CA GLY A 105 -0.49 -0.61 -1.54
C GLY A 105 0.98 -0.74 -1.12
N THR A 106 1.43 -1.95 -0.77
CA THR A 106 2.84 -2.18 -0.42
C THR A 106 3.75 -2.11 -1.64
N THR A 107 3.31 -2.63 -2.79
CA THR A 107 4.01 -2.48 -4.08
C THR A 107 4.20 -1.00 -4.39
N ALA A 108 3.12 -0.22 -4.30
CA ALA A 108 3.15 1.21 -4.54
C ALA A 108 4.14 1.90 -3.60
N ALA A 109 4.09 1.60 -2.29
CA ALA A 109 4.96 2.20 -1.30
C ALA A 109 6.45 1.87 -1.52
N GLY A 110 6.78 0.62 -1.87
CA GLY A 110 8.14 0.19 -2.17
C GLY A 110 8.71 0.92 -3.39
N ILE A 111 7.96 0.93 -4.49
CA ILE A 111 8.37 1.63 -5.71
C ILE A 111 8.46 3.14 -5.47
N ASN A 112 7.47 3.75 -4.80
CA ASN A 112 7.47 5.18 -4.47
C ASN A 112 8.65 5.57 -3.59
N SER A 113 9.18 4.66 -2.77
CA SER A 113 10.39 4.85 -1.98
C SER A 113 11.68 4.63 -2.78
N GLY A 114 11.57 4.26 -4.06
CA GLY A 114 12.68 3.95 -4.94
C GLY A 114 13.43 2.68 -4.55
N LYS A 115 12.76 1.72 -3.89
CA LYS A 115 13.38 0.50 -3.39
C LYS A 115 13.13 -0.67 -4.33
N PRO A 116 14.18 -1.42 -4.71
CA PRO A 116 13.99 -2.68 -5.39
C PRO A 116 13.07 -3.60 -4.63
N THR A 117 12.20 -4.31 -5.34
CA THR A 117 11.09 -5.02 -4.75
C THR A 117 11.06 -6.48 -5.20
N ILE A 118 11.10 -7.41 -4.24
CA ILE A 118 10.85 -8.85 -4.44
C ILE A 118 9.37 -9.10 -4.14
N VAL A 119 8.68 -9.76 -5.07
CA VAL A 119 7.26 -10.08 -4.92
C VAL A 119 7.06 -11.59 -4.82
N VAL A 120 6.47 -12.03 -3.71
CA VAL A 120 6.11 -13.43 -3.45
C VAL A 120 4.59 -13.56 -3.45
N PRO A 121 3.94 -13.78 -4.62
CA PRO A 121 2.49 -13.80 -4.67
C PRO A 121 1.89 -15.07 -4.05
N PHE A 122 0.84 -14.86 -3.28
CA PHE A 122 -0.04 -15.88 -2.71
C PHE A 122 -1.33 -16.04 -3.55
N PHE A 123 -2.00 -14.94 -3.93
CA PHE A 123 -3.25 -14.96 -4.71
C PHE A 123 -3.62 -13.58 -5.30
N GLY A 124 -4.73 -13.54 -6.06
CA GLY A 124 -5.34 -12.27 -6.50
C GLY A 124 -4.51 -11.53 -7.54
N ASP A 125 -4.36 -10.22 -7.35
CA ASP A 125 -3.63 -9.31 -8.24
C ASP A 125 -2.11 -9.30 -7.98
N GLN A 126 -1.64 -10.02 -6.97
CA GLN A 126 -0.24 -10.04 -6.56
C GLN A 126 0.74 -10.49 -7.67
N PRO A 127 0.45 -11.53 -8.48
CA PRO A 127 1.33 -11.91 -9.59
C PRO A 127 1.45 -10.81 -10.65
N PHE A 128 0.37 -10.07 -10.89
CA PHE A 128 0.38 -8.94 -11.83
C PHE A 128 1.34 -7.85 -11.35
N TRP A 129 1.25 -7.45 -10.08
CA TRP A 129 2.15 -6.44 -9.51
C TRP A 129 3.61 -6.88 -9.53
N GLY A 130 3.88 -8.14 -9.21
CA GLY A 130 5.22 -8.72 -9.33
C GLY A 130 5.76 -8.67 -10.75
N ALA A 131 4.96 -9.05 -11.75
CA ALA A 131 5.35 -8.97 -13.15
C ALA A 131 5.61 -7.51 -13.61
N MET A 132 4.85 -6.55 -13.09
CA MET A 132 5.06 -5.13 -13.41
C MET A 132 6.38 -4.58 -12.83
N VAL A 133 6.75 -5.00 -11.61
CA VAL A 133 8.04 -4.68 -10.99
C VAL A 133 9.19 -5.27 -11.80
N ALA A 134 9.10 -6.57 -12.13
CA ALA A 134 10.10 -7.28 -12.91
C ALA A 134 10.31 -6.64 -14.29
N ARG A 135 9.21 -6.36 -15.01
CA ARG A 135 9.24 -5.71 -16.33
C ARG A 135 9.87 -4.32 -16.29
N ALA A 136 9.76 -3.61 -15.17
CA ALA A 136 10.40 -2.31 -15.00
C ALA A 136 11.90 -2.41 -14.68
N GLY A 137 12.42 -3.62 -14.39
CA GLY A 137 13.78 -3.85 -13.93
C GLY A 137 14.01 -3.43 -12.48
N ALA A 138 12.94 -3.18 -11.72
CA ALA A 138 13.01 -2.76 -10.32
C ALA A 138 12.96 -3.94 -9.34
N GLY A 139 13.11 -5.17 -9.83
CA GLY A 139 13.09 -6.40 -9.05
C GLY A 139 13.17 -7.65 -9.93
N PRO A 140 13.33 -8.84 -9.33
CA PRO A 140 13.31 -10.10 -10.05
C PRO A 140 11.90 -10.49 -10.49
N ASP A 141 11.80 -11.54 -11.31
CA ASP A 141 10.51 -12.20 -11.58
C ASP A 141 9.84 -12.64 -10.27
N PRO A 142 8.50 -12.54 -10.16
CA PRO A 142 7.80 -12.91 -8.95
C PRO A 142 7.96 -14.41 -8.66
N ILE A 143 8.13 -14.75 -7.39
CA ILE A 143 8.29 -16.14 -6.93
C ILE A 143 6.99 -16.57 -6.24
N PRO A 144 6.09 -17.32 -6.91
CA PRO A 144 4.87 -17.78 -6.27
C PRO A 144 5.17 -18.49 -4.96
N TYR A 145 4.41 -18.21 -3.91
CA TYR A 145 4.66 -18.76 -2.56
C TYR A 145 4.86 -20.29 -2.58
N LYS A 146 4.07 -21.01 -3.38
CA LYS A 146 4.16 -22.47 -3.55
C LYS A 146 5.49 -22.97 -4.15
N LYS A 147 6.30 -22.08 -4.70
CA LYS A 147 7.62 -22.34 -5.30
C LYS A 147 8.75 -21.64 -4.54
N LEU A 148 8.45 -20.95 -3.44
CA LEU A 148 9.44 -20.23 -2.66
C LEU A 148 10.34 -21.23 -1.94
N THR A 149 11.65 -21.05 -2.07
CA THR A 149 12.68 -21.77 -1.31
C THR A 149 13.69 -20.77 -0.76
N SER A 150 14.53 -21.20 0.18
CA SER A 150 15.64 -20.42 0.73
C SER A 150 16.58 -19.94 -0.38
N GLU A 151 16.96 -20.83 -1.30
CA GLU A 151 17.88 -20.53 -2.40
C GLU A 151 17.23 -19.57 -3.40
N GLY A 152 15.94 -19.78 -3.69
CA GLY A 152 15.18 -18.89 -4.57
C GLY A 152 15.05 -17.49 -4.00
N LEU A 153 14.80 -17.36 -2.69
CA LEU A 153 14.77 -16.07 -2.01
C LEU A 153 16.17 -15.44 -1.93
N ALA A 154 17.21 -16.22 -1.66
CA ALA A 154 18.60 -15.76 -1.64
C ALA A 154 19.01 -15.18 -3.00
N GLU A 155 18.66 -15.86 -4.09
CA GLU A 155 18.95 -15.36 -5.43
C GLU A 155 18.17 -14.09 -5.76
N ALA A 156 16.90 -14.01 -5.37
CA ALA A 156 16.11 -12.78 -5.48
C ALA A 156 16.74 -11.62 -4.70
N ILE A 157 17.25 -11.88 -3.48
CA ILE A 157 17.99 -10.91 -2.67
C ILE A 157 19.24 -10.44 -3.42
N ARG A 158 20.05 -11.35 -3.96
CA ARG A 158 21.23 -10.97 -4.75
C ARG A 158 20.87 -10.07 -5.93
N ILE A 159 19.79 -10.38 -6.65
CA ILE A 159 19.32 -9.57 -7.79
C ILE A 159 18.95 -8.16 -7.35
N VAL A 160 18.19 -7.99 -6.26
CA VAL A 160 17.81 -6.64 -5.79
C VAL A 160 18.96 -5.86 -5.19
N MET A 161 20.03 -6.53 -4.75
CA MET A 161 21.24 -5.87 -4.26
C MET A 161 22.20 -5.43 -5.38
N LYS A 162 21.96 -5.83 -6.64
CA LYS A 162 22.76 -5.36 -7.78
C LYS A 162 22.59 -3.85 -8.00
N PRO A 163 23.67 -3.11 -8.30
CA PRO A 163 23.60 -1.66 -8.54
C PRO A 163 22.57 -1.29 -9.61
N GLU A 164 22.49 -2.05 -10.70
CA GLU A 164 21.58 -1.76 -11.80
C GLU A 164 20.12 -1.87 -11.37
N THR A 165 19.76 -2.85 -10.54
CA THR A 165 18.40 -2.99 -10.01
C THR A 165 18.05 -1.84 -9.06
N GLN A 166 19.01 -1.45 -8.21
CA GLN A 166 18.87 -0.31 -7.29
C GLN A 166 18.63 1.00 -8.04
N GLU A 167 19.42 1.28 -9.08
CA GLU A 167 19.26 2.47 -9.92
C GLU A 167 17.90 2.48 -10.63
N ARG A 168 17.47 1.36 -11.22
CA ARG A 168 16.17 1.28 -11.89
C ARG A 168 14.99 1.49 -10.95
N ALA A 169 15.06 0.97 -9.74
CA ALA A 169 14.04 1.24 -8.74
C ALA A 169 14.00 2.71 -8.33
N GLN A 170 15.15 3.36 -8.17
CA GLN A 170 15.24 4.79 -7.86
C GLN A 170 14.66 5.66 -8.98
N GLU A 171 14.99 5.38 -10.25
CA GLU A 171 14.44 6.05 -11.42
C GLU A 171 12.92 5.91 -11.49
N LEU A 172 12.41 4.69 -11.28
CA LEU A 172 10.98 4.41 -11.29
C LEU A 172 10.26 5.16 -10.16
N GLY A 173 10.84 5.14 -8.95
CA GLY A 173 10.31 5.87 -7.82
C GLY A 173 10.28 7.39 -8.04
N ALA A 174 11.31 7.96 -8.67
CA ALA A 174 11.33 9.37 -9.03
C ALA A 174 10.17 9.74 -9.98
N LYS A 175 9.97 8.93 -11.04
CA LYS A 175 8.86 9.12 -11.99
C LYS A 175 7.49 9.04 -11.31
N ILE A 176 7.29 8.08 -10.41
CA ILE A 176 6.01 7.93 -9.70
C ILE A 176 5.75 9.11 -8.77
N ARG A 177 6.77 9.63 -8.08
CA ARG A 177 6.60 10.81 -7.20
C ARG A 177 6.26 12.09 -7.96
N GLU A 178 6.62 12.18 -9.24
CA GLU A 178 6.22 13.28 -10.11
C GLU A 178 4.78 13.14 -10.63
N GLU A 179 4.17 11.96 -10.54
CA GLU A 179 2.78 11.75 -10.96
C GLU A 179 1.80 12.41 -9.98
N LYS A 180 0.86 13.20 -10.52
CA LYS A 180 -0.26 13.78 -9.76
C LYS A 180 -1.49 12.87 -9.74
N GLY A 181 -1.28 11.58 -9.41
CA GLY A 181 -2.32 10.55 -9.50
C GLY A 181 -3.58 10.90 -8.70
N THR A 182 -3.40 11.42 -7.48
CA THR A 182 -4.51 11.81 -6.60
C THR A 182 -5.27 13.02 -7.14
N ASP A 183 -4.56 14.07 -7.57
CA ASP A 183 -5.20 15.27 -8.13
C ASP A 183 -5.96 14.96 -9.41
N ILE A 184 -5.35 14.19 -10.32
CA ILE A 184 -5.97 13.80 -11.60
C ILE A 184 -7.17 12.89 -11.33
N GLY A 185 -7.08 11.98 -10.36
CA GLY A 185 -8.19 11.13 -9.92
C GLY A 185 -9.35 11.96 -9.39
N ALA A 186 -9.09 12.89 -8.47
CA ALA A 186 -10.09 13.80 -7.90
C ALA A 186 -10.73 14.70 -8.97
N GLN A 187 -9.93 15.30 -9.85
CA GLN A 187 -10.43 16.08 -10.99
C GLN A 187 -11.30 15.23 -11.92
N SER A 188 -10.89 13.99 -12.20
CA SER A 188 -11.68 13.07 -13.01
C SER A 188 -13.00 12.75 -12.35
N PHE A 189 -13.01 12.47 -11.03
CA PHE A 189 -14.23 12.26 -10.27
C PHE A 189 -15.15 13.48 -10.37
N HIS A 190 -14.63 14.69 -10.10
CA HIS A 190 -15.42 15.93 -10.18
C HIS A 190 -15.95 16.23 -11.58
N ARG A 191 -15.20 15.93 -12.65
CA ARG A 191 -15.68 16.11 -14.04
C ARG A 191 -16.86 15.21 -14.41
N HIS A 192 -16.95 14.04 -13.80
CA HIS A 192 -18.04 13.08 -14.05
C HIS A 192 -19.14 13.15 -12.99
N LEU A 193 -18.96 14.02 -12.00
CA LEU A 193 -19.95 14.28 -10.97
C LEU A 193 -20.97 15.28 -11.54
N ASP A 194 -22.19 14.82 -11.78
CA ASP A 194 -23.29 15.67 -12.24
C ASP A 194 -23.76 16.59 -11.11
N THR A 195 -23.03 17.69 -10.90
CA THR A 195 -23.32 18.64 -9.83
C THR A 195 -24.66 19.33 -9.99
N ASP A 196 -25.15 19.45 -11.22
CA ASP A 196 -26.40 20.13 -11.51
C ASP A 196 -27.59 19.28 -11.03
N ASN A 197 -27.51 17.95 -11.20
CA ASN A 197 -28.49 17.01 -10.68
C ASN A 197 -28.41 16.73 -9.17
N MET A 198 -27.53 17.42 -8.45
CA MET A 198 -27.42 17.34 -6.98
C MET A 198 -27.73 18.66 -6.27
N ARG A 199 -28.03 19.74 -7.01
CA ARG A 199 -28.35 21.05 -6.43
C ARG A 199 -29.85 21.22 -6.27
N CYS A 200 -30.23 22.00 -5.26
CA CYS A 200 -31.62 22.42 -5.07
C CYS A 200 -32.03 23.36 -6.21
N SER A 201 -33.11 23.02 -6.91
CA SER A 201 -33.62 23.77 -8.07
C SER A 201 -33.97 25.23 -7.73
N ILE A 202 -34.36 25.50 -6.49
CA ILE A 202 -34.77 26.84 -6.02
C ILE A 202 -33.61 27.59 -5.34
N VAL A 203 -32.64 26.86 -4.80
CA VAL A 203 -31.50 27.42 -4.05
C VAL A 203 -30.23 26.71 -4.50
N PRO A 204 -29.70 27.03 -5.69
CA PRO A 204 -28.62 26.25 -6.32
C PRO A 204 -27.31 26.19 -5.51
N SER A 205 -27.14 27.06 -4.51
CA SER A 205 -26.03 27.02 -3.56
C SER A 205 -26.13 25.90 -2.52
N ARG A 206 -27.27 25.22 -2.42
CA ARG A 206 -27.51 24.14 -1.46
C ARG A 206 -27.70 22.80 -2.18
N THR A 207 -27.20 21.74 -1.56
CA THR A 207 -27.40 20.36 -2.00
C THR A 207 -28.88 19.97 -1.87
N ALA A 208 -29.41 19.31 -2.90
CA ALA A 208 -30.72 18.68 -2.83
C ALA A 208 -30.66 17.37 -2.04
N VAL A 209 -31.67 17.16 -1.21
CA VAL A 209 -31.84 15.91 -0.43
C VAL A 209 -33.25 15.34 -0.59
N TRP A 210 -34.12 16.05 -1.32
CA TRP A 210 -35.47 15.63 -1.66
C TRP A 210 -35.73 15.85 -3.14
N ARG A 211 -36.49 14.96 -3.76
CA ARG A 211 -37.13 15.16 -5.07
C ARG A 211 -38.64 15.30 -4.88
N VAL A 212 -39.24 16.30 -5.49
CA VAL A 212 -40.71 16.42 -5.55
C VAL A 212 -41.23 15.35 -6.50
N ARG A 213 -42.13 14.48 -6.00
CA ARG A 213 -42.66 13.32 -6.73
C ARG A 213 -43.24 13.76 -8.08
N ARG A 214 -43.03 12.91 -9.09
CA ARG A 214 -43.53 13.11 -10.46
C ARG A 214 -42.97 14.34 -11.17
N THR A 215 -41.93 14.98 -10.63
CA THR A 215 -41.22 16.10 -11.26
C THR A 215 -39.70 15.87 -11.23
N GLN A 216 -38.95 16.73 -11.92
CA GLN A 216 -37.50 16.80 -11.80
C GLN A 216 -37.04 17.83 -10.76
N THR A 217 -37.97 18.43 -10.01
CA THR A 217 -37.64 19.46 -9.02
C THR A 217 -36.95 18.83 -7.82
N LEU A 218 -35.74 19.32 -7.54
CA LEU A 218 -34.90 18.90 -6.44
C LEU A 218 -34.89 19.99 -5.37
N LEU A 219 -35.03 19.61 -4.11
CA LEU A 219 -35.12 20.54 -2.98
C LEU A 219 -34.06 20.21 -1.94
N SER A 220 -33.41 21.26 -1.43
CA SER A 220 -32.61 21.18 -0.21
C SER A 220 -33.52 20.97 1.01
N ALA A 221 -32.95 20.51 2.12
CA ALA A 221 -33.68 20.37 3.37
C ALA A 221 -34.38 21.68 3.78
N LEU A 222 -33.70 22.82 3.62
CA LEU A 222 -34.25 24.15 3.93
C LEU A 222 -35.42 24.51 3.01
N ALA A 223 -35.27 24.33 1.70
CA ALA A 223 -36.32 24.67 0.73
C ALA A 223 -37.56 23.78 0.93
N ALA A 224 -37.36 22.48 1.16
CA ALA A 224 -38.43 21.54 1.46
C ALA A 224 -39.19 21.93 2.75
N ALA A 225 -38.46 22.19 3.85
CA ALA A 225 -39.07 22.59 5.12
C ALA A 225 -39.86 23.89 4.99
N THR A 226 -39.32 24.88 4.27
CA THR A 226 -39.98 26.19 4.07
C THR A 226 -41.28 26.03 3.27
N LEU A 227 -41.26 25.27 2.16
CA LEU A 227 -42.44 25.05 1.33
C LEU A 227 -43.52 24.26 2.05
N VAL A 228 -43.14 23.29 2.89
CA VAL A 228 -44.08 22.54 3.73
C VAL A 228 -44.70 23.44 4.79
N GLN A 229 -43.88 24.25 5.48
CA GLN A 229 -44.36 25.17 6.51
C GLN A 229 -45.33 26.23 5.96
N LEU A 230 -45.08 26.72 4.75
CA LEU A 230 -45.96 27.68 4.06
C LEU A 230 -47.20 27.02 3.42
N GLY A 231 -47.33 25.69 3.50
CA GLY A 231 -48.48 24.94 2.97
C GLY A 231 -48.47 24.73 1.46
N TYR A 232 -47.35 25.02 0.77
CA TYR A 232 -47.21 24.79 -0.67
C TYR A 232 -46.89 23.33 -1.04
N LEU A 233 -46.38 22.54 -0.09
CA LEU A 233 -46.10 21.10 -0.24
C LEU A 233 -46.43 20.34 1.05
N GLN A 234 -46.57 19.03 0.95
CA GLN A 234 -46.55 18.11 2.10
C GLN A 234 -45.35 17.17 2.00
N TYR A 235 -44.89 16.62 3.13
CA TYR A 235 -43.78 15.65 3.12
C TYR A 235 -44.09 14.39 2.30
N SER A 236 -45.38 14.01 2.16
CA SER A 236 -45.82 12.93 1.27
C SER A 236 -45.52 13.20 -0.20
N ASP A 237 -45.41 14.46 -0.60
CA ASP A 237 -45.08 14.87 -1.97
C ASP A 237 -43.58 14.74 -2.28
N LEU A 238 -42.76 14.45 -1.27
CA LEU A 238 -41.31 14.33 -1.39
C LEU A 238 -40.85 12.86 -1.40
N LYS A 239 -39.69 12.63 -2.04
CA LYS A 239 -38.96 11.37 -2.06
C LYS A 239 -37.48 11.65 -1.77
N LEU A 240 -36.87 10.86 -0.88
CA LEU A 240 -35.41 10.82 -0.69
C LEU A 240 -34.72 10.28 -1.96
#